data_AF-A0A2G6NPL4-F1
#
_entry.id   AF-A0A2G6NPL4-F1
#
_cell.length_a   1.000
_cell.length_b   1.000
_cell.length_c   1.000
_cell.angle_alpha   90.00
_cell.angle_beta   90.00
_cell.angle_gamma   90.00
#
_symmetry.space_group_name_H-M   'P 1'
#
loop_
_entity.id
_entity.type
_entity.pdbx_description
1 polymer ?
#
loop_
_entity_poly.entity_id
_entity_poly.type
_entity_poly.pdbx_seq_one_letter_code
_entity_poly.pdbx_strand_id
1 'polypeptide(L)'
;AIRKNAKKMLSPFPYAGVKGMQKLAKKIATFDKDSNPRYVINYLTHLVRMQEEIGTGGGGFRYLYAAFLNEAKHYAIDNDKLEQASQLLTQSGDTLRELALLCVQQCKHIDKLDGVEIAKRIQEVAGIEKEAFTLLKSI
;
A
#
# COMPACT_ATOMS: atom_id res chain seq x y z
N ALA A 1 2.39 -7.64 20.19
CA ALA A 1 1.89 -7.95 18.83
C ALA A 1 2.42 -6.98 17.76
N ILE A 2 2.43 -5.67 18.03
CA ILE A 2 2.86 -4.61 17.09
C ILE A 2 4.24 -4.87 16.47
N ARG A 3 5.28 -5.04 17.30
CA ARG A 3 6.65 -5.36 16.83
C ARG A 3 6.70 -6.58 15.90
N LYS A 4 5.89 -7.62 16.19
CA LYS A 4 5.82 -8.85 15.36
C LYS A 4 5.21 -8.55 14.00
N ASN A 5 4.16 -7.73 13.95
CA ASN A 5 3.55 -7.28 12.70
C ASN A 5 4.54 -6.44 11.88
N ALA A 6 5.20 -5.47 12.52
CA ALA A 6 6.22 -4.63 11.88
C ALA A 6 7.36 -5.46 11.25
N LYS A 7 7.86 -6.48 11.97
CA LYS A 7 8.87 -7.41 11.42
C LYS A 7 8.38 -8.18 10.19
N LYS A 8 7.10 -8.57 10.15
CA LYS A 8 6.51 -9.26 8.98
C LYS A 8 6.37 -8.30 7.79
N MET A 9 5.93 -7.07 8.01
CA MET A 9 5.79 -6.06 6.95
C MET A 9 7.13 -5.63 6.36
N LEU A 10 8.19 -5.62 7.19
CA LEU A 10 9.57 -5.36 6.80
C LEU A 10 10.35 -6.63 6.43
N SER A 11 9.67 -7.75 6.20
CA SER A 11 10.32 -9.02 5.84
C SER A 11 11.17 -8.84 4.58
N PRO A 12 12.36 -9.48 4.51
CA PRO A 12 13.15 -9.50 3.28
C PRO A 12 12.50 -10.33 2.16
N PHE A 13 11.41 -11.05 2.44
CA PHE A 13 10.71 -11.87 1.47
C PHE A 13 10.08 -11.02 0.34
N PRO A 14 10.37 -11.31 -0.94
CA PRO A 14 10.06 -10.40 -2.05
C PRO A 14 8.59 -10.33 -2.46
N TYR A 15 7.72 -11.19 -1.92
CA TYR A 15 6.30 -11.27 -2.31
C TYR A 15 5.34 -10.81 -1.20
N ALA A 16 5.85 -10.27 -0.09
CA ALA A 16 5.02 -9.80 1.02
C ALA A 16 5.53 -8.46 1.56
N GLY A 17 4.63 -7.74 2.24
CA GLY A 17 4.95 -6.44 2.85
C GLY A 17 5.50 -5.42 1.87
N VAL A 18 6.42 -4.58 2.34
CA VAL A 18 7.01 -3.48 1.56
C VAL A 18 7.71 -3.99 0.30
N LYS A 19 8.43 -5.11 0.39
CA LYS A 19 9.14 -5.69 -0.76
C LYS A 19 8.17 -6.23 -1.82
N GLY A 20 7.05 -6.81 -1.39
CA GLY A 20 5.96 -7.22 -2.26
C GLY A 20 5.39 -6.05 -3.06
N MET A 21 5.12 -4.92 -2.40
CA MET A 21 4.64 -3.70 -3.08
C MET A 21 5.68 -3.15 -4.06
N GLN A 22 6.97 -3.13 -3.69
CA GLN A 22 8.04 -2.71 -4.61
C GLN A 22 8.12 -3.63 -5.84
N LYS A 23 7.94 -4.94 -5.67
CA LYS A 23 7.93 -5.87 -6.79
C LYS A 23 6.70 -5.66 -7.69
N LEU A 24 5.53 -5.42 -7.09
CA LEU A 24 4.31 -5.07 -7.80
C LEU A 24 4.50 -3.80 -8.64
N ALA A 25 5.06 -2.74 -8.04
CA ALA A 25 5.37 -1.49 -8.76
C ALA A 25 6.26 -1.74 -9.98
N LYS A 26 7.32 -2.54 -9.83
CA LYS A 26 8.20 -2.89 -10.96
C LYS A 26 7.47 -3.61 -12.09
N LYS A 27 6.49 -4.46 -11.77
CA LYS A 27 5.68 -5.14 -12.78
C LYS A 27 4.71 -4.18 -13.46
N ILE A 28 4.04 -3.32 -12.71
CA ILE A 28 3.12 -2.32 -13.25
C ILE A 28 3.85 -1.30 -14.14
N ALA A 29 5.09 -0.94 -13.81
CA ALA A 29 5.91 -0.03 -14.60
C ALA A 29 6.22 -0.55 -16.01
N THR A 30 6.07 -1.86 -16.26
CA THR A 30 6.24 -2.43 -17.61
C THR A 30 4.98 -2.35 -18.46
N PHE A 31 3.87 -1.82 -17.93
CA PHE A 31 2.64 -1.67 -18.70
C PHE A 31 2.62 -0.31 -19.38
N ASP A 32 2.35 -0.36 -20.68
CA ASP A 32 2.33 0.80 -21.58
C ASP A 32 1.22 0.63 -22.63
N LYS A 33 1.06 1.63 -23.50
CA LYS A 33 0.05 1.63 -24.56
C LYS A 33 0.15 0.45 -25.55
N ASP A 34 1.34 -0.18 -25.67
CA ASP A 34 1.60 -1.28 -26.60
C ASP A 34 1.32 -2.65 -25.95
N SER A 35 1.11 -2.67 -24.63
CA SER A 35 0.71 -3.85 -23.88
C SER A 35 -0.69 -4.33 -24.27
N ASN A 36 -0.95 -5.63 -24.12
CA ASN A 36 -2.28 -6.19 -24.40
C ASN A 36 -3.35 -5.53 -23.50
N PRO A 37 -4.31 -4.78 -24.05
CA PRO A 37 -5.22 -3.94 -23.26
C PRO A 37 -6.13 -4.77 -22.37
N ARG A 38 -6.61 -5.92 -22.87
CA ARG A 38 -7.47 -6.84 -22.09
C ARG A 38 -6.73 -7.41 -20.88
N TYR A 39 -5.46 -7.77 -21.06
CA TYR A 39 -4.63 -8.27 -19.97
C TYR A 39 -4.40 -7.19 -18.90
N VAL A 40 -4.01 -5.98 -19.31
CA VAL A 40 -3.74 -4.88 -18.38
C VAL A 40 -4.99 -4.49 -17.60
N ILE A 41 -6.13 -4.31 -18.27
CA ILE A 41 -7.40 -3.95 -17.63
C ILE A 41 -7.77 -5.00 -16.58
N ASN A 42 -7.67 -6.29 -16.91
CA ASN A 42 -7.95 -7.36 -15.96
C ASN A 42 -6.97 -7.30 -14.78
N TYR A 43 -5.67 -7.11 -15.03
CA TYR A 43 -4.66 -7.03 -13.99
C TYR A 43 -4.92 -5.89 -13.00
N LEU A 44 -5.13 -4.66 -13.51
CA LEU A 44 -5.41 -3.48 -12.70
C LEU A 44 -6.74 -3.61 -11.95
N THR A 45 -7.78 -4.14 -12.60
CA THR A 45 -9.07 -4.39 -11.94
C THR A 45 -8.92 -5.40 -10.81
N HIS A 46 -8.18 -6.49 -11.01
CA HIS A 46 -7.90 -7.46 -9.95
C HIS A 46 -7.10 -6.84 -8.79
N LEU A 47 -6.12 -5.98 -9.08
CA LEU A 47 -5.38 -5.24 -8.07
C LEU A 47 -6.30 -4.38 -7.21
N VAL A 48 -7.20 -3.60 -7.84
CA VAL A 48 -8.16 -2.75 -7.11
C VAL A 48 -9.11 -3.60 -6.27
N ARG A 49 -9.66 -4.68 -6.81
CA ARG A 49 -10.54 -5.58 -6.05
C ARG A 49 -9.82 -6.19 -4.84
N MET A 50 -8.58 -6.63 -5.00
CA MET A 50 -7.75 -7.14 -3.91
C MET A 50 -7.44 -6.08 -2.85
N GLN A 51 -7.49 -4.80 -3.18
CA GLN A 51 -7.33 -3.72 -2.20
C GLN A 51 -8.65 -3.39 -1.50
N GLU A 52 -9.74 -3.24 -2.24
CA GLU A 52 -10.98 -2.67 -1.71
C GLU A 52 -12.04 -3.69 -1.29
N GLU A 53 -12.19 -4.80 -2.02
CA GLU A 53 -13.32 -5.72 -1.84
C GLU A 53 -12.96 -7.03 -1.15
N ILE A 54 -11.88 -7.68 -1.58
CA ILE A 54 -11.62 -9.10 -1.24
C ILE A 54 -10.36 -9.33 -0.41
N GLY A 55 -9.40 -8.40 -0.45
CA GLY A 55 -8.12 -8.58 0.25
C GLY A 55 -8.01 -7.74 1.50
N THR A 56 -7.14 -8.19 2.40
CA THR A 56 -6.89 -7.53 3.69
C THR A 56 -5.75 -6.51 3.64
N GLY A 57 -5.39 -6.08 2.43
CA GLY A 57 -4.21 -5.27 2.14
C GLY A 57 -4.49 -3.82 1.76
N GLY A 58 -5.73 -3.42 1.52
CA GLY A 58 -6.06 -2.05 1.08
C GLY A 58 -6.25 -1.05 2.21
N GLY A 59 -6.74 0.14 1.84
CA GLY A 59 -6.80 1.31 2.72
C GLY A 59 -7.60 1.07 4.00
N GLY A 60 -8.73 0.35 3.91
CA GLY A 60 -9.56 -0.02 5.07
C GLY A 60 -8.78 -0.61 6.25
N PHE A 61 -7.87 -1.54 5.97
CA PHE A 61 -7.04 -2.18 6.99
C PHE A 61 -5.95 -1.24 7.55
N ARG A 62 -5.50 -0.26 6.76
CA ARG A 62 -4.55 0.75 7.21
C ARG A 62 -5.20 1.69 8.20
N TYR A 63 -6.42 2.17 7.91
CA TYR A 63 -7.18 2.99 8.86
C TYR A 63 -7.52 2.22 10.13
N LEU A 64 -7.92 0.94 10.01
CA LEU A 64 -8.19 0.09 11.16
C LEU A 64 -6.93 -0.07 12.03
N TYR A 65 -5.77 -0.33 11.41
CA TYR A 65 -4.53 -0.48 12.15
C TYR A 65 -4.07 0.85 12.77
N ALA A 66 -4.25 1.98 12.09
CA ALA A 66 -4.00 3.31 12.65
C ALA A 66 -4.87 3.57 13.89
N ALA A 67 -6.18 3.33 13.82
CA ALA A 67 -7.09 3.44 14.96
C ALA A 67 -6.64 2.57 16.14
N PHE A 68 -6.25 1.32 15.87
CA PHE A 68 -5.69 0.43 16.88
C PHE A 68 -4.41 0.98 17.53
N LEU A 69 -3.48 1.57 16.76
CA LEU A 69 -2.27 2.19 17.32
C LEU A 69 -2.62 3.40 18.18
N ASN A 70 -3.61 4.19 17.77
CA ASN A 70 -4.11 5.31 18.55
C ASN A 70 -4.70 4.88 19.90
N GLU A 71 -5.49 3.81 19.92
CA GLU A 71 -5.99 3.23 21.17
C GLU A 71 -4.84 2.69 22.03
N ALA A 72 -3.84 2.05 21.42
CA ALA A 72 -2.69 1.47 22.11
C ALA A 72 -1.86 2.51 22.90
N LYS A 73 -1.89 3.79 22.52
CA LYS A 73 -1.23 4.90 23.26
C LYS A 73 -1.71 5.01 24.71
N HIS A 74 -2.95 4.62 25.01
CA HIS A 74 -3.48 4.67 26.38
C HIS A 74 -2.76 3.72 27.34
N TYR A 75 -2.05 2.71 26.81
CA TYR A 75 -1.30 1.75 27.59
C TYR A 75 0.19 2.13 27.77
N ALA A 76 0.54 3.41 27.52
CA ALA A 76 1.86 4.01 27.77
C ALA A 76 3.05 3.32 27.09
N ILE A 77 2.90 2.98 25.81
CA ILE A 77 3.98 2.41 24.98
C ILE A 77 4.42 3.49 23.98
N ASP A 78 5.61 4.09 24.17
CA ASP A 78 6.25 5.02 23.20
C ASP A 78 5.26 5.87 22.38
N ASN A 79 4.46 6.69 23.07
CA ASN A 79 3.29 7.36 22.51
C ASN A 79 3.59 8.17 21.24
N ASP A 80 4.74 8.83 21.19
CA ASP A 80 5.17 9.63 20.03
C ASP A 80 5.34 8.76 18.77
N LYS A 81 5.98 7.59 18.91
CA LYS A 81 6.15 6.66 17.79
C LYS A 81 4.83 6.05 17.35
N LEU A 82 3.92 5.76 18.29
CA LEU A 82 2.59 5.23 17.99
C LEU A 82 1.72 6.26 17.27
N GLU A 83 1.74 7.52 17.72
CA GLU A 83 1.06 8.64 17.05
C GLU A 83 1.57 8.81 15.62
N GLN A 84 2.89 8.93 15.46
CA GLN A 84 3.50 9.13 14.15
C GLN A 84 3.21 7.95 13.21
N ALA A 85 3.32 6.72 13.69
CA ALA A 85 3.00 5.54 12.88
C ALA A 85 1.51 5.45 12.52
N SER A 86 0.62 5.87 13.43
CA SER A 86 -0.82 5.96 13.15
C SER A 86 -1.10 6.94 12.01
N GLN A 87 -0.51 8.15 12.06
CA GLN A 87 -0.68 9.16 11.01
C GLN A 87 -0.15 8.67 9.65
N LEU A 88 1.03 8.06 9.63
CA LEU A 88 1.61 7.48 8.40
C LEU A 88 0.73 6.36 7.84
N LEU A 89 0.11 5.52 8.69
CA LEU A 89 -0.79 4.48 8.21
C LEU A 89 -2.10 5.05 7.66
N THR A 90 -2.65 6.10 8.27
CA THR A 90 -3.78 6.84 7.68
C THR A 90 -3.42 7.38 6.30
N GLN A 91 -2.26 8.04 6.18
CA GLN A 91 -1.76 8.55 4.90
C GLN A 91 -1.56 7.44 3.86
N SER A 92 -1.00 6.28 4.27
CA SER A 92 -0.88 5.10 3.40
C SER A 92 -2.25 4.62 2.92
N GLY A 93 -3.24 4.61 3.82
CA GLY A 93 -4.62 4.29 3.49
C GLY A 93 -5.22 5.25 2.46
N ASP A 94 -4.97 6.55 2.58
CA ASP A 94 -5.47 7.57 1.64
C ASP A 94 -4.79 7.38 0.28
N THR A 95 -3.48 7.19 0.27
CA THR A 95 -2.67 6.96 -0.94
C THR A 95 -3.09 5.68 -1.68
N LEU A 96 -3.50 4.63 -0.95
CA LEU A 96 -4.06 3.41 -1.53
C LEU A 96 -5.41 3.63 -2.22
N ARG A 97 -6.27 4.49 -1.66
CA ARG A 97 -7.54 4.86 -2.32
C ARG A 97 -7.29 5.67 -3.58
N GLU A 98 -6.34 6.60 -3.55
CA GLU A 98 -5.92 7.36 -4.72
C GLU A 98 -5.34 6.43 -5.81
N LEU A 99 -4.54 5.44 -5.42
CA LEU A 99 -4.05 4.41 -6.33
C LEU A 99 -5.21 3.64 -6.99
N ALA A 100 -6.22 3.25 -6.21
CA ALA A 100 -7.38 2.55 -6.75
C ALA A 100 -8.13 3.40 -7.79
N LEU A 101 -8.35 4.69 -7.49
CA LEU A 101 -8.95 5.63 -8.42
C LEU A 101 -8.11 5.81 -9.69
N LEU A 102 -6.78 5.96 -9.55
CA LEU A 102 -5.85 6.07 -10.66
C LEU A 102 -5.92 4.84 -11.58
N CYS A 103 -5.91 3.63 -11.01
CA CYS A 103 -6.06 2.39 -11.76
C CYS A 103 -7.38 2.35 -12.55
N VAL A 104 -8.49 2.74 -11.93
CA VAL A 104 -9.81 2.80 -12.60
C VAL A 104 -9.82 3.83 -13.73
N GLN A 105 -9.20 4.99 -13.54
CA GLN A 105 -9.09 6.03 -14.57
C GLN A 105 -8.24 5.55 -15.76
N GLN A 106 -7.10 4.92 -15.50
CA GLN A 106 -6.20 4.37 -16.51
C GLN A 106 -6.87 3.23 -17.31
N CYS A 107 -7.69 2.39 -16.65
CA CYS A 107 -8.50 1.38 -17.35
C CYS A 107 -9.54 1.99 -18.31
N LYS A 108 -10.11 3.16 -17.99
CA LYS A 108 -11.07 3.86 -18.86
C LYS A 108 -10.40 4.50 -20.08
N HIS A 109 -9.14 4.88 -19.95
CA HIS A 109 -8.34 5.54 -21.00
C HIS A 109 -7.09 4.71 -21.32
N ILE A 110 -7.30 3.43 -21.63
CA ILE A 110 -6.23 2.45 -21.80
C ILE A 110 -5.27 2.78 -22.97
N ASP A 111 -5.75 3.57 -23.94
CA ASP A 111 -4.98 4.12 -25.05
C ASP A 111 -3.88 5.10 -24.59
N LYS A 112 -4.04 5.69 -23.41
CA LYS A 112 -3.10 6.62 -22.76
C LYS A 112 -2.48 6.00 -21.51
N LEU A 113 -2.42 4.67 -21.45
CA LEU A 113 -1.91 3.96 -20.28
C LEU A 113 -0.51 4.45 -19.90
N ASP A 114 -0.37 4.86 -18.65
CA ASP A 114 0.90 5.17 -18.01
C ASP A 114 1.11 4.26 -16.80
N GLY A 115 1.75 3.10 -17.03
CA GLY A 115 2.12 2.19 -15.95
C GLY A 115 3.20 2.76 -15.03
N VAL A 116 4.00 3.73 -15.48
CA VAL A 116 5.03 4.36 -14.65
C VAL A 116 4.38 5.21 -13.56
N GLU A 117 3.33 5.97 -13.89
CA GLU A 117 2.60 6.77 -12.90
C GLU A 117 1.90 5.89 -11.86
N ILE A 118 1.26 4.79 -12.28
CA ILE A 118 0.66 3.83 -11.33
C ILE A 118 1.75 3.21 -10.44
N ALA A 119 2.89 2.83 -11.03
CA ALA A 119 4.00 2.24 -10.29
C ALA A 119 4.59 3.22 -9.27
N LYS A 120 4.71 4.50 -9.61
CA LYS A 120 5.17 5.56 -8.70
C LYS A 120 4.26 5.67 -7.49
N ARG A 121 2.93 5.69 -7.70
CA ARG A 121 1.97 5.71 -6.59
C ARG A 121 2.09 4.48 -5.68
N ILE A 122 2.33 3.28 -6.23
CA ILE A 122 2.61 2.07 -5.43
C ILE A 122 3.91 2.22 -4.62
N GLN A 123 4.94 2.83 -5.20
CA GLN A 123 6.20 3.09 -4.49
C GLN A 123 6.04 4.10 -3.36
N GLU A 124 5.20 5.12 -3.52
CA GLU A 124 4.85 6.09 -2.48
C GLU A 124 4.20 5.37 -1.28
N VAL A 125 3.19 4.53 -1.51
CA VAL A 125 2.58 3.68 -0.47
C VAL A 125 3.64 2.83 0.23
N ALA A 126 4.51 2.17 -0.54
CA ALA A 126 5.56 1.33 0.02
C ALA A 126 6.58 2.11 0.86
N GLY A 127 6.87 3.35 0.49
CA GLY A 127 7.73 4.26 1.25
C GLY A 127 7.11 4.62 2.60
N ILE A 128 5.85 5.08 2.58
CA ILE A 128 5.10 5.45 3.79
C ILE A 128 5.00 4.26 4.75
N GLU A 129 4.63 3.07 4.24
CA GLU A 129 4.54 1.87 5.08
C GLU A 129 5.90 1.46 5.64
N LYS A 130 6.98 1.55 4.85
CA LYS A 130 8.33 1.24 5.34
C LYS A 130 8.71 2.13 6.51
N GLU A 131 8.39 3.42 6.43
CA GLU A 131 8.64 4.37 7.52
C GLU A 131 7.82 3.99 8.76
N ALA A 132 6.51 3.84 8.61
CA ALA A 132 5.60 3.49 9.71
C ALA A 132 6.04 2.21 10.42
N PHE A 133 6.30 1.13 9.68
CA PHE A 133 6.70 -0.14 10.28
C PHE A 133 8.14 -0.12 10.82
N THR A 134 9.00 0.79 10.38
CA THR A 134 10.32 0.98 10.98
C THR A 134 10.20 1.59 12.37
N LEU A 135 9.34 2.60 12.54
CA LEU A 135 9.01 3.16 13.85
C LEU A 135 8.44 2.07 14.78
N LEU A 136 7.43 1.33 14.32
CA LEU A 136 6.75 0.27 15.07
C LEU A 136 7.61 -0.96 15.39
N LYS A 137 8.73 -1.14 14.69
CA LYS A 137 9.72 -2.18 15.03
C LYS A 137 10.53 -1.81 16.28
N SER A 138 10.62 -0.51 16.57
CA SER A 138 11.46 0.09 17.61
C SER A 138 10.69 0.63 18.83
N ILE A 139 9.36 0.59 18.83
CA ILE A 139 8.56 0.73 20.06
C ILE A 139 8.83 -0.43 21.00
#